data_AF-A0A7J9WUR6-F1
#
_entry.id   AF-A0A7J9WUR6-F1
#
_cell.length_a   1.000
_cell.length_b   1.000
_cell.length_c   1.000
_cell.angle_alpha   90.00
_cell.angle_beta   90.00
_cell.angle_gamma   90.00
#
_symmetry.space_group_name_H-M   'P 1'
#
loop_
_entity.id
_entity.type
_entity.pdbx_description
1 polymer ?
#
loop_
_entity_poly.entity_id
_entity_poly.type
_entity_poly.pdbx_seq_one_letter_code
_entity_poly.pdbx_strand_id
1 'polypeptide(L)'
;MTQINATIARHRFELEAEEVGRALAGILPDPIADHYVVVSGRRFPPKQVIAVVTGLDRADFTTHQARRVLSRLGFTVGRRSTEPRSSDDAPRGDGPHAGREAELLRPFAGRWVAQRGLEVLVAAETPQEVLAWLERHDQQADEMFLVPRASWQTEGEAPG
;
A
#
# COMPACT_ATOMS: atom_id res chain seq x y z
N MET A 1 19.79 -9.70 6.28
CA MET A 1 20.01 -8.43 5.57
C MET A 1 20.16 -8.76 4.09
N THR A 2 19.21 -8.35 3.24
CA THR A 2 19.28 -8.60 1.79
C THR A 2 19.82 -7.36 1.10
N GLN A 3 20.89 -7.53 0.33
CA GLN A 3 21.57 -6.47 -0.39
C GLN A 3 21.83 -6.91 -1.83
N ILE A 4 21.68 -5.99 -2.78
CA ILE A 4 22.01 -6.25 -4.19
C ILE A 4 22.79 -5.09 -4.80
N ASN A 5 23.60 -5.43 -5.80
CA ASN A 5 24.11 -4.46 -6.76
C ASN A 5 23.16 -4.39 -7.97
N ALA A 6 22.75 -3.18 -8.33
CA ALA A 6 21.83 -2.94 -9.45
C ALA A 6 22.31 -1.75 -10.30
N THR A 7 22.05 -1.84 -11.61
CA THR A 7 22.23 -0.72 -12.53
C THR A 7 20.86 -0.17 -12.92
N ILE A 8 20.61 1.10 -12.65
CA ILE A 8 19.35 1.80 -12.90
C ILE A 8 19.69 3.10 -13.63
N ALA A 9 19.00 3.41 -14.73
CA ALA A 9 19.29 4.59 -15.54
C ALA A 9 20.78 4.76 -15.95
N ARG A 10 21.52 3.64 -16.13
CA ARG A 10 22.99 3.60 -16.38
C ARG A 10 23.88 3.94 -15.18
N HIS A 11 23.32 4.19 -14.01
CA HIS A 11 24.04 4.40 -12.75
C HIS A 11 24.05 3.11 -11.92
N ARG A 12 25.17 2.83 -11.24
CA ARG A 12 25.32 1.65 -10.35
C ARG A 12 24.97 2.04 -8.92
N PHE A 13 24.15 1.23 -8.27
CA PHE A 13 23.75 1.39 -6.88
C PHE A 13 23.95 0.09 -6.12
N GLU A 14 24.34 0.24 -4.85
CA GLU A 14 24.27 -0.79 -3.83
C GLU A 14 23.00 -0.50 -3.02
N LEU A 15 22.08 -1.46 -2.99
CA LEU A 15 20.76 -1.29 -2.38
C LEU A 15 20.54 -2.33 -1.30
N GLU A 16 20.07 -1.87 -0.15
CA GLU A 16 19.72 -2.71 1.01
C GLU A 16 18.23 -2.65 1.33
N ALA A 17 17.62 -3.80 1.63
CA ALA A 17 16.19 -3.86 1.95
C ALA A 17 15.81 -3.05 3.20
N GLU A 18 16.68 -3.01 4.20
CA GLU A 18 16.45 -2.23 5.43
C GLU A 18 16.51 -0.72 5.17
N GLU A 19 17.46 -0.27 4.35
CA GLU A 19 17.57 1.14 3.97
C GLU A 19 16.35 1.61 3.18
N VAL A 20 15.83 0.78 2.26
CA VAL A 20 14.57 1.06 1.57
C VAL A 20 13.42 1.24 2.57
N GLY A 21 13.33 0.37 3.57
CA GLY A 21 12.33 0.47 4.63
C GLY A 21 12.45 1.75 5.46
N ARG A 22 13.68 2.13 5.85
CA ARG A 22 13.97 3.37 6.59
C ARG A 22 13.66 4.61 5.78
N ALA A 23 14.08 4.67 4.51
CA ALA A 23 13.87 5.81 3.64
C ALA A 23 12.38 6.12 3.39
N LEU A 24 11.52 5.10 3.47
CA LEU A 24 10.08 5.23 3.27
C LEU A 24 9.28 5.38 4.59
N ALA A 25 9.94 5.34 5.75
CA ALA A 25 9.31 5.51 7.05
C ALA A 25 8.88 6.98 7.24
N GLY A 26 7.68 7.32 6.76
CA GLY A 26 7.12 8.68 6.78
C GLY A 26 6.69 9.20 5.41
N ILE A 27 7.01 8.49 4.33
CA ILE A 27 6.58 8.86 2.98
C ILE A 27 5.24 8.18 2.68
N LEU A 28 4.23 8.93 2.27
CA LEU A 28 2.96 8.37 1.80
C LEU A 28 3.13 7.79 0.38
N PRO A 29 2.60 6.59 0.10
CA PRO A 29 2.50 6.09 -1.26
C PRO A 29 1.77 7.06 -2.17
N ASP A 30 2.29 7.28 -3.36
CA ASP A 30 1.55 7.94 -4.44
C ASP A 30 0.47 6.98 -4.97
N PRO A 31 -0.56 7.49 -5.68
CA PRO A 31 -1.60 6.66 -6.26
C PRO A 31 -1.03 5.51 -7.11
N ILE A 32 -1.53 4.31 -6.86
CA ILE A 32 -1.11 3.11 -7.60
C ILE A 32 -1.94 3.01 -8.87
N ALA A 33 -1.27 3.14 -10.01
CA ALA A 33 -1.86 2.81 -11.31
C ALA A 33 -2.08 1.29 -11.44
N ASP A 34 -1.04 0.56 -11.87
CA ASP A 34 -1.17 -0.89 -12.12
C ASP A 34 -0.30 -1.75 -11.23
N HIS A 35 0.85 -1.24 -10.79
CA HIS A 35 1.90 -2.04 -10.18
C HIS A 35 2.31 -1.46 -8.85
N TYR A 36 2.54 -2.34 -7.88
CA TYR A 36 2.99 -1.96 -6.55
C TYR A 36 4.08 -2.90 -6.03
N VAL A 37 4.81 -2.41 -5.04
CA VAL A 37 5.65 -3.21 -4.14
C VAL A 37 5.17 -3.03 -2.71
N VAL A 38 5.30 -4.05 -1.87
CA VAL A 38 4.94 -3.96 -0.46
C VAL A 38 6.19 -3.60 0.35
N VAL A 39 6.18 -2.43 1.00
CA VAL A 39 7.23 -1.99 1.92
C VAL A 39 6.59 -1.69 3.26
N SER A 40 7.06 -2.36 4.31
CA SER A 40 6.56 -2.17 5.70
C SER A 40 5.02 -2.24 5.79
N GLY A 41 4.42 -3.21 5.11
CA GLY A 41 2.96 -3.43 5.09
C GLY A 41 2.16 -2.48 4.18
N ARG A 42 2.81 -1.55 3.48
CA ARG A 42 2.15 -0.55 2.62
C ARG A 42 2.49 -0.79 1.16
N ARG A 43 1.54 -0.54 0.27
CA ARG A 43 1.74 -0.68 -1.18
C ARG A 43 2.27 0.64 -1.75
N PHE A 44 3.42 0.60 -2.40
CA PHE A 44 4.03 1.76 -3.04
C PHE A 44 4.18 1.53 -4.56
N PRO A 45 4.00 2.57 -5.39
CA PRO A 45 4.46 2.54 -6.77
C PRO A 45 5.97 2.20 -6.83
N PRO A 46 6.40 1.21 -7.65
CA PRO A 46 7.80 0.79 -7.72
C PRO A 46 8.73 1.95 -8.07
N LYS A 47 8.27 2.88 -8.90
CA LYS A 47 9.06 4.04 -9.32
C LYS A 47 9.28 5.05 -8.20
N GLN A 48 8.29 5.23 -7.32
CA GLN A 48 8.44 6.07 -6.15
C GLN A 48 9.53 5.53 -5.23
N VAL A 49 9.51 4.21 -4.96
CA VAL A 49 10.51 3.57 -4.10
C VAL A 49 11.92 3.79 -4.63
N ILE A 50 12.16 3.51 -5.91
CA ILE A 50 13.48 3.72 -6.51
C ILE A 50 13.89 5.19 -6.49
N ALA A 51 13.00 6.11 -6.83
CA ALA A 51 13.32 7.54 -6.83
C ALA A 51 13.71 8.04 -5.44
N VAL A 52 13.00 7.60 -4.39
CA VAL A 52 13.32 7.96 -3.00
C VAL A 52 14.71 7.47 -2.59
N VAL A 53 15.06 6.21 -2.89
CA VAL A 53 16.31 5.61 -2.39
C VAL A 53 17.54 5.91 -3.25
N THR A 54 17.34 6.27 -4.52
CA THR A 54 18.45 6.56 -5.45
C THR A 54 18.59 8.04 -5.78
N GLY A 55 17.57 8.86 -5.51
CA GLY A 55 17.51 10.26 -5.93
C GLY A 55 17.31 10.48 -7.43
N LEU A 56 17.16 9.41 -8.22
CA LEU A 56 16.95 9.50 -9.66
C LEU A 56 15.58 10.07 -10.02
N ASP A 57 15.52 10.78 -11.14
CA ASP A 57 14.24 11.20 -11.71
C ASP A 57 13.45 9.96 -12.17
N ARG A 58 12.15 9.94 -11.86
CA ARG A 58 11.26 8.87 -12.30
C ARG A 58 11.25 8.74 -13.82
N ALA A 59 11.50 9.80 -14.59
CA ALA A 59 11.58 9.76 -16.05
C ALA A 59 12.75 8.91 -16.56
N ASP A 60 13.81 8.74 -15.78
CA ASP A 60 15.05 8.07 -16.22
C ASP A 60 14.95 6.54 -16.26
N PHE A 61 13.87 5.97 -15.71
CA PHE A 61 13.72 4.53 -15.62
C PHE A 61 12.26 4.05 -15.72
N THR A 62 12.09 2.77 -16.04
CA THR A 62 10.77 2.17 -16.26
C THR A 62 10.22 1.52 -15.00
N THR A 63 8.89 1.39 -14.93
CA THR A 63 8.20 0.66 -13.86
C THR A 63 8.69 -0.79 -13.79
N HIS A 64 8.92 -1.43 -14.93
CA HIS A 64 9.44 -2.79 -15.00
C HIS A 64 10.85 -2.92 -14.41
N GLN A 65 11.74 -1.97 -14.72
CA GLN A 65 13.09 -1.95 -14.14
C GLN A 65 13.03 -1.82 -12.63
N ALA A 66 12.24 -0.86 -12.12
CA ALA A 66 12.05 -0.66 -10.69
C ALA A 66 11.51 -1.92 -10.00
N ARG A 67 10.47 -2.55 -10.54
CA ARG A 67 9.90 -3.80 -10.01
C ARG A 67 10.92 -4.93 -9.97
N ARG A 68 11.71 -5.10 -11.03
CA ARG A 68 12.73 -6.16 -11.10
C ARG A 68 13.81 -5.97 -10.05
N VAL A 69 14.27 -4.73 -9.84
CA VAL A 69 15.25 -4.41 -8.80
C VAL A 69 14.68 -4.74 -7.42
N LEU A 70 13.48 -4.26 -7.12
CA LEU A 70 12.87 -4.43 -5.80
C LEU A 70 12.51 -5.89 -5.51
N SER A 71 12.04 -6.64 -6.51
CA SER A 71 11.82 -8.08 -6.39
C SER A 71 13.11 -8.84 -6.11
N ARG A 72 14.22 -8.50 -6.79
CA ARG A 72 15.55 -9.10 -6.52
C ARG A 72 16.08 -8.76 -5.13
N LEU A 73 15.70 -7.60 -4.59
CA LEU A 73 16.02 -7.19 -3.23
C LEU A 73 15.15 -7.88 -2.16
N GLY A 74 14.17 -8.69 -2.59
CA GLY A 74 13.32 -9.50 -1.71
C GLY A 74 11.97 -8.89 -1.39
N PHE A 75 11.59 -7.76 -2.00
CA PHE A 75 10.27 -7.17 -1.79
C PHE A 75 9.18 -7.93 -2.54
N THR A 76 8.00 -8.04 -1.91
CA THR A 76 6.80 -8.53 -2.58
C THR A 76 6.35 -7.52 -3.64
N VAL A 77 6.24 -7.97 -4.88
CA VAL A 77 5.74 -7.16 -5.99
C VAL A 77 4.38 -7.67 -6.44
N GLY A 78 3.47 -6.77 -6.77
CA GLY A 78 2.11 -7.12 -7.17
C GLY A 78 1.62 -6.24 -8.31
N ARG A 79 0.40 -6.57 -8.76
CA ARG A 79 -0.38 -5.74 -9.67
C ARG A 79 -1.74 -5.47 -9.03
N ARG A 80 -2.31 -4.31 -9.32
CA ARG A 80 -3.69 -4.00 -9.00
C ARG A 80 -4.56 -4.96 -9.80
N SER A 81 -5.32 -5.80 -9.12
CA SER A 81 -6.31 -6.65 -9.78
C SER A 81 -7.52 -5.79 -10.11
N THR A 82 -7.69 -5.40 -11.37
CA THR A 82 -9.02 -5.15 -11.92
C THR A 82 -9.66 -6.52 -12.10
N GLU A 83 -10.36 -7.01 -11.08
CA GLU A 83 -11.43 -7.97 -11.34
C GLU A 83 -12.74 -7.22 -11.19
N PRO A 84 -13.61 -7.20 -12.21
CA PRO A 84 -15.01 -6.90 -11.97
C PRO A 84 -15.50 -8.04 -11.09
N ARG A 85 -15.80 -7.75 -9.82
CA ARG A 85 -16.53 -8.70 -8.99
C ARG A 85 -17.87 -8.94 -9.67
N SER A 86 -18.01 -10.08 -10.34
CA SER A 86 -19.31 -10.65 -10.63
C SER A 86 -20.06 -10.69 -9.32
N SER A 87 -21.15 -9.94 -9.27
CA SER A 87 -22.15 -10.03 -8.22
C SER A 87 -22.77 -11.41 -8.29
N ASP A 88 -22.20 -12.39 -7.61
CA ASP A 88 -22.93 -13.58 -7.17
C ASP A 88 -22.10 -14.34 -6.11
N ASP A 89 -22.78 -14.72 -5.02
CA ASP A 89 -22.32 -15.64 -3.98
C ASP A 89 -21.29 -15.16 -2.93
N ALA A 90 -21.75 -14.30 -2.02
CA ALA A 90 -21.28 -14.34 -0.63
C ALA A 90 -22.48 -14.34 0.33
N PRO A 91 -22.50 -15.20 1.36
CA PRO A 91 -23.58 -15.20 2.34
C PRO A 91 -23.66 -13.83 3.01
N ARG A 92 -24.90 -13.33 3.16
CA ARG A 92 -25.20 -12.12 3.96
C ARG A 92 -24.91 -12.44 5.42
N GLY A 93 -23.68 -12.16 5.86
CA GLY A 93 -23.36 -11.99 7.27
C GLY A 93 -23.83 -10.62 7.71
N ASP A 94 -24.50 -10.54 8.86
CA ASP A 94 -25.00 -9.31 9.46
C ASP A 94 -23.84 -8.40 9.89
N GLY A 95 -23.51 -7.41 9.06
CA GLY A 95 -22.60 -6.31 9.40
C GLY A 95 -21.82 -5.77 8.19
N PRO A 96 -21.56 -4.46 8.10
CA PRO A 96 -20.90 -3.82 6.95
C PRO A 96 -19.40 -4.15 6.76
N HIS A 97 -18.80 -5.06 7.54
CA HIS A 97 -17.36 -5.38 7.50
C HIS A 97 -17.09 -6.89 7.52
N ALA A 98 -17.52 -7.59 6.47
CA ALA A 98 -17.28 -9.02 6.34
C ALA A 98 -15.77 -9.31 6.14
N GLY A 99 -15.12 -9.87 7.17
CA GLY A 99 -13.85 -10.62 7.23
C GLY A 99 -12.67 -10.29 6.30
N ARG A 100 -12.89 -10.32 4.99
CA ARG A 100 -11.86 -10.09 3.96
C ARG A 100 -11.40 -8.63 3.89
N GLU A 101 -12.32 -7.68 4.06
CA GLU A 101 -11.98 -6.25 4.14
C GLU A 101 -11.17 -5.95 5.40
N ALA A 102 -11.65 -6.49 6.53
CA ALA A 102 -10.94 -6.46 7.80
C ALA A 102 -9.50 -6.97 7.67
N GLU A 103 -9.28 -8.10 6.99
CA GLU A 103 -7.93 -8.65 6.78
C GLU A 103 -7.01 -7.72 5.96
N LEU A 104 -7.53 -7.05 4.93
CA LEU A 104 -6.77 -6.10 4.12
C LEU A 104 -6.34 -4.85 4.90
N LEU A 105 -7.10 -4.49 5.95
CA LEU A 105 -6.85 -3.32 6.79
C LEU A 105 -5.89 -3.59 7.95
N ARG A 106 -5.65 -4.86 8.30
CA ARG A 106 -4.74 -5.26 9.40
C ARG A 106 -3.38 -4.57 9.37
N PRO A 107 -2.70 -4.37 8.22
CA PRO A 107 -1.41 -3.68 8.16
C PRO A 107 -1.47 -2.19 8.55
N PHE A 108 -2.66 -1.59 8.58
CA PHE A 108 -2.88 -0.17 8.85
C PHE A 108 -3.46 0.09 10.25
N ALA A 109 -3.44 -0.90 11.15
CA ALA A 109 -3.93 -0.76 12.51
C ALA A 109 -3.40 0.50 13.22
N GLY A 110 -4.30 1.36 13.70
CA GLY A 110 -4.01 2.64 14.33
C GLY A 110 -3.76 3.81 13.37
N ARG A 111 -4.07 3.66 12.08
CA ARG A 111 -3.88 4.71 11.06
C ARG A 111 -5.21 5.14 10.45
N TRP A 112 -5.26 6.38 9.98
CA TRP A 112 -6.34 6.88 9.15
C TRP A 112 -6.17 6.33 7.74
N VAL A 113 -7.24 5.71 7.23
CA VAL A 113 -7.30 5.13 5.89
C VAL A 113 -8.38 5.85 5.11
N ALA A 114 -8.05 6.27 3.89
CA ALA A 114 -9.01 6.64 2.88
C ALA A 114 -9.15 5.50 1.87
N GLN A 115 -10.38 5.11 1.58
CA GLN A 115 -10.69 4.03 0.64
C GLN A 115 -11.73 4.44 -0.40
N ARG A 116 -11.70 3.73 -1.53
CA ARG A 116 -12.73 3.78 -2.58
C ARG A 116 -13.14 2.35 -2.93
N GLY A 117 -14.36 1.96 -2.59
CA GLY A 117 -14.76 0.57 -2.49
C GLY A 117 -13.79 -0.25 -1.61
N LEU A 118 -13.26 -1.36 -2.14
CA LEU A 118 -12.27 -2.21 -1.43
C LEU A 118 -10.81 -1.75 -1.63
N GLU A 119 -10.59 -0.64 -2.31
CA GLU A 119 -9.26 -0.11 -2.57
C GLU A 119 -8.85 0.90 -1.50
N VAL A 120 -7.81 0.57 -0.72
CA VAL A 120 -7.11 1.54 0.12
C VAL A 120 -6.30 2.48 -0.76
N LEU A 121 -6.70 3.76 -0.81
CA LEU A 121 -6.02 4.81 -1.56
C LEU A 121 -4.76 5.29 -0.83
N VAL A 122 -4.91 5.61 0.45
CA VAL A 122 -3.81 6.07 1.30
C VAL A 122 -4.07 5.72 2.77
N ALA A 123 -2.97 5.49 3.52
CA ALA A 123 -2.99 5.33 4.96
C ALA A 123 -1.92 6.24 5.61
N ALA A 124 -2.35 7.07 6.55
CA ALA A 124 -1.53 8.06 7.26
C ALA A 124 -1.79 8.07 8.77
N GLU A 125 -0.95 8.75 9.54
CA GLU A 125 -1.06 8.77 11.01
C GLU A 125 -2.18 9.70 11.47
N THR A 126 -2.46 10.74 10.68
CA THR A 126 -3.46 11.76 10.99
C THR A 126 -4.47 11.92 9.84
N PRO A 127 -5.71 12.36 10.12
CA PRO A 127 -6.70 12.60 9.07
C PRO A 127 -6.30 13.78 8.17
N GLN A 128 -5.56 14.76 8.69
CA GLN A 128 -5.09 15.91 7.91
C GLN A 128 -4.11 15.48 6.82
N GLU A 129 -3.21 14.53 7.11
CA GLU A 129 -2.31 13.97 6.10
C GLU A 129 -3.07 13.23 5.00
N VAL A 130 -4.14 12.50 5.36
CA VAL A 130 -5.02 11.83 4.39
C VAL A 130 -5.68 12.86 3.48
N LEU A 131 -6.28 13.90 4.05
CA LEU A 131 -6.96 14.96 3.28
C LEU A 131 -5.98 15.71 2.36
N ALA A 132 -4.82 16.10 2.90
CA ALA A 132 -3.79 16.78 2.11
C ALA A 132 -3.24 15.89 1.00
N TRP A 133 -3.21 14.57 1.20
CA TRP A 133 -2.83 13.62 0.16
C TRP A 133 -3.92 13.53 -0.92
N LEU A 134 -5.19 13.41 -0.54
CA LEU A 134 -6.31 13.33 -1.48
C LEU A 134 -6.35 14.58 -2.38
N GLU A 135 -6.21 15.76 -1.80
CA GLU A 135 -6.18 17.04 -2.53
C GLU A 135 -4.98 17.11 -3.49
N ARG A 136 -3.77 16.80 -3.01
CA ARG A 136 -2.55 16.84 -3.84
C ARG A 136 -2.59 15.92 -5.05
N HIS A 137 -3.28 14.80 -4.92
CA HIS A 137 -3.36 13.78 -5.96
C HIS A 137 -4.68 13.77 -6.74
N ASP A 138 -5.54 14.77 -6.51
CA ASP A 138 -6.88 14.88 -7.12
C ASP A 138 -7.67 13.56 -7.01
N GLN A 139 -7.65 12.96 -5.81
CA GLN A 139 -8.33 11.70 -5.52
C GLN A 139 -9.59 11.93 -4.70
N GLN A 140 -10.61 11.12 -4.96
CA GLN A 140 -11.82 11.06 -4.15
C GLN A 140 -11.87 9.72 -3.42
N ALA A 141 -12.15 9.78 -2.12
CA ALA A 141 -12.42 8.62 -1.28
C ALA A 141 -13.93 8.55 -1.01
N ASP A 142 -14.48 7.34 -1.03
CA ASP A 142 -15.86 7.11 -0.60
C ASP A 142 -15.95 7.23 0.92
N GLU A 143 -14.91 6.77 1.61
CA GLU A 143 -14.85 6.68 3.07
C GLU A 143 -13.45 6.99 3.59
N MET A 144 -13.39 7.63 4.76
CA MET A 144 -12.17 7.86 5.52
C MET A 144 -12.41 7.53 7.00
N PHE A 145 -11.63 6.63 7.58
CA PHE A 145 -11.82 6.17 8.95
C PHE A 145 -10.50 5.78 9.62
N LEU A 146 -10.50 5.76 10.95
CA LEU A 146 -9.38 5.25 11.74
C LEU A 146 -9.49 3.74 11.86
N VAL A 147 -8.47 3.00 11.43
CA VAL A 147 -8.40 1.55 11.63
C VAL A 147 -8.08 1.27 13.10
N PRO A 148 -8.91 0.52 13.84
CA PRO A 148 -8.65 0.18 15.25
C PRO A 148 -7.37 -0.65 15.42
N ARG A 149 -6.70 -0.53 16.58
CA ARG A 149 -5.47 -1.31 16.89
C ARG A 149 -5.74 -2.77 17.30
N ALA A 150 -6.94 -3.08 17.79
CA ALA A 150 -7.54 -4.39 18.14
C ALA A 150 -8.99 -4.12 18.62
N SER A 151 -9.97 -5.03 18.71
CA SER A 151 -10.01 -6.50 18.69
C SER A 151 -11.15 -7.00 17.78
N TRP A 152 -10.82 -7.78 16.75
CA TRP A 152 -11.77 -8.47 15.86
C TRP A 152 -12.44 -9.69 16.54
N GLN A 153 -12.59 -9.67 17.87
CA GLN A 153 -13.21 -10.74 18.63
C GLN A 153 -14.50 -10.23 19.29
N THR A 154 -15.54 -11.05 19.10
CA THR A 154 -16.80 -11.15 19.86
C THR A 154 -17.83 -10.04 19.71
N GLU A 155 -18.70 -10.18 18.72
CA GLU A 155 -20.16 -10.00 18.91
C GLU A 155 -20.86 -11.19 18.23
N GLY A 156 -20.77 -12.33 18.90
CA GLY A 156 -21.57 -13.52 18.69
C GLY A 156 -22.00 -14.05 20.06
N GLU A 157 -22.38 -13.16 20.97
CA GLU A 157 -23.00 -13.51 22.24
C GLU A 157 -24.50 -13.55 22.00
N ALA A 158 -25.01 -14.73 21.64
CA ALA A 158 -26.44 -14.99 21.64
C ALA A 158 -26.93 -15.03 23.10
N PRO A 159 -27.96 -14.27 23.49
CA PRO A 159 -28.55 -14.41 24.81
C PRO A 159 -29.45 -15.66 24.86
N GLY A 160 -29.19 -16.50 25.88
CA GLY A 160 -30.18 -17.26 26.66
C GLY A 160 -30.97 -18.36 25.97
#